data_AF-A0A1Y1S6U0-F1
#
_entry.id   AF-A0A1Y1S6U0-F1
#
_cell.length_a   1.000
_cell.length_b   1.000
_cell.length_c   1.000
_cell.angle_alpha   90.00
_cell.angle_beta   90.00
_cell.angle_gamma   90.00
#
_symmetry.space_group_name_H-M   'P 1'
#
loop_
_entity.id
_entity.type
_entity.pdbx_description
1 polymer ?
#
loop_
_entity_poly.entity_id
_entity_poly.type
_entity_poly.pdbx_seq_one_letter_code
_entity_poly.pdbx_strand_id
1 'polypeptide(L)'
;MGDIENDERIISYLEKIDNKFCEIKNILREIRGKVKKHAEINRNIRENLMSWNRFFKFDDELNQKDATLNDTTIFEEISPRMSVIANEINDEDEKENNLRSRENTSHYDNLSTPLKQPISQHTNLDTLTNTSKTIEHSTAAQPLTKESLPQAFANESVLLEIYNFVKSIHETDIDPIRSRFNSTSHKKLEIFVNFLVGRDYLGKRNNRLYFKN
;
A
#
# COMPACT_ATOMS: atom_id res chain seq x y z
N MET A 1 4.20 -57.88 2.20
CA MET A 1 4.67 -57.13 3.38
C MET A 1 5.04 -55.69 3.04
N GLY A 2 5.83 -55.43 1.99
CA GLY A 2 6.09 -54.04 1.53
C GLY A 2 4.84 -53.30 1.01
N ASP A 3 3.75 -54.01 0.76
CA ASP A 3 2.44 -53.48 0.36
C ASP A 3 1.89 -52.54 1.44
N ILE A 4 1.96 -52.95 2.72
CA ILE A 4 1.49 -52.16 3.87
C ILE A 4 2.35 -50.89 4.02
N GLU A 5 3.67 -50.98 3.82
CA GLU A 5 4.56 -49.82 3.87
C GLU A 5 4.25 -48.81 2.74
N ASN A 6 3.84 -49.29 1.57
CA ASN A 6 3.39 -48.42 0.47
C ASN A 6 2.06 -47.75 0.82
N ASP A 7 1.10 -48.46 1.41
CA ASP A 7 -0.18 -47.90 1.85
C ASP A 7 0.00 -46.83 2.94
N GLU A 8 0.85 -47.09 3.95
CA GLU A 8 1.21 -46.10 4.98
C GLU A 8 1.84 -44.84 4.37
N ARG A 9 2.74 -45.00 3.39
CA ARG A 9 3.33 -43.87 2.65
C ARG A 9 2.25 -43.08 1.90
N ILE A 10 1.31 -43.76 1.22
CA ILE A 10 0.20 -43.12 0.48
C ILE A 10 -0.68 -42.31 1.45
N ILE A 11 -1.07 -42.89 2.59
CA ILE A 11 -1.85 -42.20 3.63
C ILE A 11 -1.11 -40.94 4.11
N SER A 12 0.20 -41.05 4.39
CA SER A 12 1.02 -39.91 4.81
C SER A 12 1.25 -38.87 3.70
N TYR A 13 1.07 -39.20 2.42
CA TYR A 13 1.05 -38.21 1.33
C TYR A 13 -0.31 -37.51 1.23
N LEU A 14 -1.42 -38.23 1.41
CA LEU A 14 -2.77 -37.65 1.43
C LEU A 14 -2.94 -36.66 2.59
N GLU A 15 -2.51 -37.02 3.81
CA GLU A 15 -2.52 -36.12 4.97
C GLU A 15 -1.73 -34.82 4.71
N LYS A 16 -0.58 -34.91 4.02
CA LYS A 16 0.22 -33.74 3.62
C LYS A 16 -0.44 -32.89 2.54
N ILE A 17 -1.33 -33.46 1.74
CA ILE A 17 -2.13 -32.75 0.74
C ILE A 17 -3.30 -32.02 1.42
N ASP A 18 -4.02 -32.69 2.33
CA ASP A 18 -5.14 -32.09 3.07
C ASP A 18 -4.68 -30.93 3.97
N ASN A 19 -3.55 -31.08 4.67
CA ASN A 19 -2.95 -30.00 5.44
C ASN A 19 -2.63 -28.77 4.56
N LYS A 20 -2.07 -28.97 3.35
CA LYS A 20 -1.83 -27.89 2.39
C LYS A 20 -3.11 -27.26 1.85
N PHE A 21 -4.18 -28.04 1.63
CA PHE A 21 -5.49 -27.47 1.28
C PHE A 21 -6.08 -26.62 2.43
N CYS A 22 -5.87 -27.03 3.69
CA CYS A 22 -6.22 -26.21 4.85
C CYS A 22 -5.41 -24.91 4.94
N GLU A 23 -4.10 -24.94 4.67
CA GLU A 23 -3.25 -23.73 4.56
C GLU A 23 -3.76 -22.80 3.45
N ILE A 24 -3.99 -23.32 2.24
CA ILE A 24 -4.51 -22.55 1.10
C ILE A 24 -5.88 -21.93 1.43
N LYS A 25 -6.80 -22.70 2.04
CA LYS A 25 -8.12 -22.22 2.48
C LYS A 25 -8.00 -21.07 3.50
N ASN A 26 -7.03 -21.14 4.41
CA ASN A 26 -6.75 -20.07 5.37
C ASN A 26 -6.19 -18.81 4.70
N ILE A 27 -5.22 -18.95 3.78
CA ILE A 27 -4.63 -17.84 3.03
C ILE A 27 -5.69 -17.13 2.16
N LEU A 28 -6.54 -17.90 1.46
CA LEU A 28 -7.64 -17.33 0.66
C LEU A 28 -8.66 -16.58 1.51
N ARG A 29 -8.95 -17.07 2.73
CA ARG A 29 -9.81 -16.37 3.71
C ARG A 29 -9.18 -15.06 4.18
N GLU A 30 -7.88 -15.02 4.43
CA GLU A 30 -7.17 -13.80 4.80
C GLU A 30 -7.15 -12.77 3.66
N ILE A 31 -6.89 -13.22 2.41
CA ILE A 31 -6.94 -12.38 1.21
C ILE A 31 -8.35 -11.78 1.03
N ARG A 32 -9.41 -12.59 1.16
CA ARG A 32 -10.81 -12.11 1.11
C ARG A 32 -11.07 -11.02 2.16
N GLY A 33 -10.54 -11.18 3.38
CA GLY A 33 -10.62 -10.17 4.44
C GLY A 33 -9.89 -8.86 4.08
N LYS A 34 -8.67 -8.95 3.53
CA LYS A 34 -7.89 -7.78 3.05
C LYS A 34 -8.62 -7.04 1.91
N VAL A 35 -9.20 -7.76 0.96
CA VAL A 35 -10.00 -7.18 -0.14
C VAL A 35 -11.24 -6.46 0.41
N LYS A 36 -12.01 -7.09 1.32
CA LYS A 36 -13.19 -6.44 1.94
C LYS A 36 -12.81 -5.15 2.69
N LYS A 37 -11.68 -5.15 3.42
CA LYS A 37 -11.14 -3.95 4.08
C LYS A 37 -10.74 -2.85 3.09
N HIS A 38 -10.13 -3.19 1.96
CA HIS A 38 -9.74 -2.19 0.96
C HIS A 38 -10.97 -1.61 0.23
N ALA A 39 -11.97 -2.42 -0.09
CA ALA A 39 -13.25 -1.95 -0.64
C ALA A 39 -13.94 -0.96 0.30
N GLU A 40 -13.95 -1.22 1.62
CA GLU A 40 -14.50 -0.32 2.63
C GLU A 40 -13.74 1.02 2.70
N ILE A 41 -12.40 0.99 2.66
CA ILE A 41 -11.58 2.21 2.62
C ILE A 41 -11.88 3.03 1.37
N ASN A 42 -11.98 2.38 0.19
CA ASN A 42 -12.27 3.07 -1.07
C ASN A 42 -13.70 3.63 -1.11
N ARG A 43 -14.68 2.95 -0.49
CA ARG A 43 -16.04 3.46 -0.27
C ARG A 43 -16.00 4.76 0.54
N ASN A 44 -15.34 4.73 1.70
CA ASN A 44 -15.22 5.88 2.59
C ASN A 44 -14.48 7.05 1.92
N ILE A 45 -13.41 6.81 1.16
CA ILE A 45 -12.71 7.85 0.38
C ILE A 45 -13.66 8.51 -0.63
N ARG A 46 -14.41 7.71 -1.40
CA ARG A 46 -15.39 8.22 -2.38
C ARG A 46 -16.50 9.06 -1.73
N GLU A 47 -16.93 8.67 -0.53
CA GLU A 47 -17.98 9.38 0.23
C GLU A 47 -17.46 10.69 0.86
N ASN A 48 -16.21 10.74 1.33
CA ASN A 48 -15.59 12.01 1.75
C ASN A 48 -15.32 12.95 0.56
N LEU A 49 -14.99 12.42 -0.61
CA LEU A 49 -14.76 13.19 -1.83
C LEU A 49 -16.06 13.63 -2.55
N MET A 50 -17.24 13.14 -2.16
CA MET A 50 -18.52 13.54 -2.77
C MET A 50 -18.78 15.05 -2.65
N SER A 51 -18.48 15.64 -1.49
CA SER A 51 -18.61 17.09 -1.26
C SER A 51 -17.65 17.91 -2.12
N TRP A 52 -16.42 17.44 -2.28
CA TRP A 52 -15.41 18.09 -3.14
C TRP A 52 -15.76 17.95 -4.63
N ASN A 53 -16.29 16.80 -5.05
CA ASN A 53 -16.80 16.58 -6.40
C ASN A 53 -18.00 17.50 -6.70
N ARG A 54 -18.90 17.74 -5.73
CA ARG A 54 -19.95 18.75 -5.85
C ARG A 54 -19.38 20.19 -5.92
N PHE A 55 -18.33 20.51 -5.17
CA PHE A 55 -17.74 21.85 -5.16
C PHE A 55 -16.96 22.18 -6.45
N PHE A 56 -16.22 21.22 -7.00
CA PHE A 56 -15.44 21.41 -8.23
C PHE A 56 -16.26 21.20 -9.52
N LYS A 57 -17.50 20.74 -9.41
CA LYS A 57 -18.52 20.92 -10.46
C LYS A 57 -19.00 22.37 -10.46
N PHE A 58 -18.15 23.26 -10.99
CA PHE A 58 -18.62 24.49 -11.61
C PHE A 58 -19.56 24.12 -12.77
N ASP A 59 -20.57 24.95 -13.02
CA ASP A 59 -21.62 24.61 -13.98
C ASP A 59 -21.10 24.61 -15.43
N ASP A 60 -20.82 23.42 -15.97
CA ASP A 60 -20.47 23.19 -17.38
C ASP A 60 -21.54 23.69 -18.37
N GLU A 61 -22.74 24.03 -17.88
CA GLU A 61 -23.80 24.71 -18.62
C GLU A 61 -23.36 26.05 -19.24
N LEU A 62 -22.32 26.70 -18.68
CA LEU A 62 -21.72 27.90 -19.28
C LEU A 62 -20.90 27.63 -20.56
N ASN A 63 -20.49 26.39 -20.84
CA ASN A 63 -19.74 26.03 -22.04
C ASN A 63 -20.61 25.51 -23.20
N GLN A 64 -21.92 25.26 -23.01
CA GLN A 64 -22.77 24.66 -24.05
C GLN A 64 -23.39 25.66 -25.06
N LYS A 65 -23.15 26.97 -24.95
CA LYS A 65 -23.83 27.97 -25.81
C LYS A 65 -23.08 28.41 -27.07
N ASP A 66 -21.76 28.29 -27.12
CA ASP A 66 -20.94 28.75 -28.26
C ASP A 66 -20.32 27.59 -29.08
N ALA A 67 -20.70 26.35 -28.81
CA ALA A 67 -20.17 25.14 -29.45
C ALA A 67 -20.88 24.74 -30.77
N THR A 68 -21.35 25.69 -31.57
CA THR A 68 -21.92 25.46 -32.91
C THR A 68 -20.88 25.60 -34.03
N LEU A 69 -19.79 24.86 -33.93
CA LEU A 69 -18.81 24.71 -35.02
C LEU A 69 -18.38 23.25 -35.14
N ASN A 70 -18.72 22.65 -36.29
CA ASN A 70 -18.56 21.22 -36.53
C ASN A 70 -17.09 20.84 -36.71
N ASP A 71 -16.60 19.79 -36.02
CA ASP A 71 -15.81 18.78 -36.73
C ASP A 71 -15.82 17.36 -36.11
N THR A 72 -16.76 16.55 -36.60
CA THR A 72 -16.51 15.23 -37.20
C THR A 72 -15.42 14.29 -36.60
N THR A 73 -15.74 13.70 -35.44
CA THR A 73 -15.56 12.23 -35.18
C THR A 73 -14.25 11.53 -35.60
N ILE A 74 -13.17 11.61 -34.81
CA ILE A 74 -12.10 10.56 -34.80
C ILE A 74 -11.50 10.34 -33.39
N PHE A 75 -12.27 9.92 -32.37
CA PHE A 75 -11.67 9.35 -31.13
C PHE A 75 -12.59 8.50 -30.22
N GLU A 76 -13.79 8.10 -30.67
CA GLU A 76 -14.80 7.44 -29.80
C GLU A 76 -14.84 5.90 -29.89
N GLU A 77 -13.84 5.28 -30.52
CA GLU A 77 -13.68 3.82 -30.54
C GLU A 77 -12.52 3.38 -29.62
N ILE A 78 -12.59 2.15 -29.08
CA ILE A 78 -11.68 1.60 -28.06
C ILE A 78 -11.87 2.21 -26.65
N SER A 79 -13.08 2.13 -26.12
CA SER A 79 -13.29 1.93 -24.67
C SER A 79 -13.91 0.53 -24.45
N PRO A 80 -13.27 -0.38 -23.70
CA PRO A 80 -13.62 -1.80 -23.74
C PRO A 80 -14.87 -2.17 -22.92
N ARG A 81 -15.68 -3.09 -23.47
CA ARG A 81 -16.77 -3.78 -22.76
C ARG A 81 -16.26 -4.52 -21.52
N MET A 82 -16.39 -3.91 -20.33
CA MET A 82 -16.16 -4.56 -19.03
C MET A 82 -17.29 -4.21 -18.04
N SER A 83 -18.54 -4.48 -18.45
CA SER A 83 -19.76 -4.16 -17.69
C SER A 83 -20.76 -5.33 -17.58
N VAL A 84 -20.29 -6.58 -17.65
CA VAL A 84 -21.15 -7.80 -17.58
C VAL A 84 -20.56 -8.91 -16.69
N ILE A 85 -19.94 -8.58 -15.55
CA ILE A 85 -19.73 -9.51 -14.41
C ILE A 85 -19.92 -8.72 -13.10
N ALA A 86 -21.17 -8.37 -12.79
CA ALA A 86 -21.53 -7.66 -11.56
C ALA A 86 -22.98 -7.92 -11.15
N ASN A 87 -23.31 -9.19 -10.89
CA ASN A 87 -24.42 -9.69 -10.06
C ASN A 87 -24.23 -11.22 -9.87
N GLU A 88 -25.02 -11.83 -8.99
CA GLU A 88 -24.99 -13.27 -8.66
C GLU A 88 -23.68 -13.79 -8.01
N ILE A 89 -23.35 -13.21 -6.86
CA ILE A 89 -22.94 -14.03 -5.71
C ILE A 89 -23.97 -13.75 -4.61
N ASN A 90 -24.98 -14.63 -4.50
CA ASN A 90 -26.06 -14.49 -3.52
C ASN A 90 -25.62 -14.98 -2.13
N ASP A 91 -26.22 -14.40 -1.09
CA ASP A 91 -25.96 -14.75 0.31
C ASP A 91 -26.70 -16.04 0.74
N GLU A 92 -25.98 -17.15 0.97
CA GLU A 92 -26.53 -18.33 1.69
C GLU A 92 -25.72 -18.78 2.92
N ASP A 93 -24.45 -18.36 3.09
CA ASP A 93 -23.54 -18.88 4.13
C ASP A 93 -23.78 -18.33 5.57
N GLU A 94 -24.65 -17.34 5.81
CA GLU A 94 -24.83 -16.71 7.14
C GLU A 94 -25.77 -17.48 8.11
N LYS A 95 -25.86 -18.82 8.03
CA LYS A 95 -26.76 -19.63 8.89
C LYS A 95 -26.17 -20.79 9.70
N GLU A 96 -24.87 -21.09 9.62
CA GLU A 96 -24.25 -22.20 10.39
C GLU A 96 -23.39 -21.77 11.60
N ASN A 97 -23.85 -20.81 12.43
CA ASN A 97 -23.14 -20.45 13.67
C ASN A 97 -24.05 -20.22 14.90
N ASN A 98 -25.14 -21.00 15.06
CA ASN A 98 -25.88 -20.98 16.33
C ASN A 98 -26.72 -22.23 16.68
N LEU A 99 -26.16 -23.45 16.62
CA LEU A 99 -26.76 -24.59 17.34
C LEU A 99 -25.81 -25.79 17.59
N ARG A 100 -25.02 -25.78 18.68
CA ARG A 100 -24.66 -27.02 19.41
C ARG A 100 -24.03 -26.75 20.79
N SER A 101 -24.87 -26.82 21.81
CA SER A 101 -24.45 -27.00 23.21
C SER A 101 -24.91 -28.38 23.69
N ARG A 102 -24.10 -29.00 24.56
CA ARG A 102 -24.49 -30.00 25.57
C ARG A 102 -24.87 -31.42 25.10
N GLU A 103 -23.88 -32.31 25.15
CA GLU A 103 -23.91 -33.70 25.68
C GLU A 103 -22.43 -34.16 25.74
N ASN A 104 -21.85 -34.54 26.89
CA ASN A 104 -21.96 -35.85 27.58
C ASN A 104 -21.76 -37.00 26.57
N THR A 105 -20.76 -37.90 26.63
CA THR A 105 -19.79 -38.28 27.69
C THR A 105 -18.60 -39.03 27.00
N SER A 106 -17.53 -39.60 27.58
CA SER A 106 -17.10 -39.88 28.97
C SER A 106 -15.60 -40.23 29.07
N HIS A 107 -14.97 -39.85 30.19
CA HIS A 107 -14.07 -40.67 31.03
C HIS A 107 -13.04 -41.61 30.36
N TYR A 108 -11.76 -41.21 30.40
CA TYR A 108 -10.61 -42.11 30.55
C TYR A 108 -9.55 -41.45 31.44
N ASP A 109 -8.69 -42.26 32.05
CA ASP A 109 -7.95 -41.88 33.26
C ASP A 109 -6.55 -41.27 33.06
N ASN A 110 -6.22 -40.48 34.08
CA ASN A 110 -4.90 -40.07 34.54
C ASN A 110 -3.71 -40.97 34.15
N LEU A 111 -2.58 -40.36 33.76
CA LEU A 111 -1.29 -40.73 34.36
C LEU A 111 -0.34 -39.53 34.50
N SER A 112 0.31 -39.43 35.66
CA SER A 112 0.87 -38.21 36.23
C SER A 112 2.31 -37.85 35.79
N THR A 113 2.53 -36.59 35.35
CA THR A 113 3.61 -35.65 35.81
C THR A 113 5.11 -36.05 35.65
N PRO A 114 6.13 -35.20 35.99
CA PRO A 114 6.16 -33.76 36.30
C PRO A 114 7.22 -32.92 35.52
N LEU A 115 7.13 -31.59 35.68
CA LEU A 115 8.19 -30.55 35.67
C LEU A 115 9.35 -30.59 34.63
N LYS A 116 9.46 -29.49 33.87
CA LYS A 116 10.59 -28.54 34.02
C LYS A 116 10.17 -27.10 33.66
N GLN A 117 10.74 -26.13 34.37
CA GLN A 117 10.58 -24.68 34.15
C GLN A 117 11.77 -24.13 33.32
N PRO A 118 11.91 -22.80 33.11
CA PRO A 118 11.04 -21.97 32.26
C PRO A 118 11.85 -21.35 31.11
N ILE A 119 11.20 -21.09 29.97
CA ILE A 119 11.86 -20.40 28.84
C ILE A 119 11.91 -18.89 29.13
N SER A 120 13.13 -18.34 29.24
CA SER A 120 13.36 -16.91 29.00
C SER A 120 14.84 -16.61 28.72
N GLN A 121 15.15 -16.26 27.46
CA GLN A 121 16.12 -15.20 27.11
C GLN A 121 16.04 -14.83 25.62
N HIS A 122 15.29 -13.76 25.36
CA HIS A 122 15.41 -12.79 24.27
C HIS A 122 16.11 -13.19 22.95
N THR A 123 15.30 -13.41 21.91
CA THR A 123 15.55 -12.80 20.59
C THR A 123 14.52 -11.69 20.36
N ASN A 124 14.93 -10.43 20.53
CA ASN A 124 14.04 -9.28 20.36
C ASN A 124 13.82 -9.00 18.86
N LEU A 125 12.64 -9.36 18.33
CA LEU A 125 12.23 -9.01 16.96
C LEU A 125 10.84 -8.36 16.94
N ASP A 126 10.62 -7.40 17.85
CA ASP A 126 9.37 -6.64 17.93
C ASP A 126 9.65 -5.15 18.18
N THR A 127 9.65 -4.35 17.10
CA THR A 127 9.41 -2.89 17.19
C THR A 127 8.74 -2.34 15.92
N LEU A 128 7.83 -3.11 15.30
CA LEU A 128 6.89 -2.59 14.29
C LEU A 128 5.65 -1.96 14.96
N THR A 129 5.89 -1.07 15.92
CA THR A 129 4.84 -0.31 16.62
C THR A 129 4.75 1.11 16.07
N ASN A 130 3.65 1.39 15.37
CA ASN A 130 3.25 2.76 15.02
C ASN A 130 3.09 3.58 16.30
N THR A 131 4.09 4.41 16.62
CA THR A 131 3.92 5.52 17.57
C THR A 131 3.84 6.81 16.77
N SER A 132 2.60 7.22 16.46
CA SER A 132 2.28 8.56 15.97
C SER A 132 2.55 9.59 17.06
N LYS A 133 3.82 9.81 17.39
CA LYS A 133 4.25 10.88 18.27
C LYS A 133 4.06 12.19 17.53
N THR A 134 3.19 13.01 18.12
CA THR A 134 3.03 14.46 17.97
C THR A 134 4.00 15.11 17.00
N ILE A 135 3.46 15.63 15.89
CA ILE A 135 4.15 16.61 15.06
C ILE A 135 4.23 17.91 15.87
N GLU A 136 5.24 18.04 16.72
CA GLU A 136 5.67 19.35 17.18
C GLU A 136 6.37 20.04 16.01
N HIS A 137 5.93 21.25 15.67
CA HIS A 137 6.45 22.02 14.56
C HIS A 137 7.85 22.58 14.90
N SER A 138 8.86 21.71 14.83
CA SER A 138 10.27 22.13 14.90
C SER A 138 10.61 22.90 13.61
N THR A 139 10.56 24.23 13.68
CA THR A 139 10.82 25.16 12.58
C THR A 139 12.31 25.33 12.30
N ALA A 140 13.04 24.22 12.19
CA ALA A 140 14.45 24.16 11.82
C ALA A 140 14.66 23.00 10.83
N ALA A 141 15.03 23.30 9.58
CA ALA A 141 15.20 22.27 8.57
C ALA A 141 16.35 21.31 8.93
N GLN A 142 16.04 20.02 9.17
CA GLN A 142 17.07 19.02 9.43
C GLN A 142 17.99 18.88 8.19
N PRO A 143 19.33 18.81 8.38
CA PRO A 143 20.26 18.67 7.28
C PRO A 143 20.07 17.31 6.60
N LEU A 144 20.11 17.31 5.26
CA LEU A 144 19.92 16.11 4.44
C LEU A 144 21.10 15.13 4.59
N THR A 145 21.01 14.19 5.54
CA THR A 145 21.99 13.11 5.72
C THR A 145 21.64 11.90 4.84
N LYS A 146 22.67 11.16 4.40
CA LYS A 146 22.48 9.91 3.62
C LYS A 146 21.60 8.87 4.33
N GLU A 147 21.65 8.85 5.67
CA GLU A 147 20.88 7.94 6.53
C GLU A 147 19.38 8.25 6.55
N SER A 148 18.97 9.48 6.20
CA SER A 148 17.55 9.88 6.10
C SER A 148 16.91 9.55 4.74
N LEU A 149 17.72 9.14 3.75
CA LEU A 149 17.26 8.80 2.41
C LEU A 149 16.73 7.35 2.36
N PRO A 150 15.60 7.09 1.68
CA PRO A 150 15.19 5.72 1.34
C PRO A 150 16.30 4.99 0.57
N GLN A 151 16.41 3.67 0.76
CA GLN A 151 17.46 2.85 0.14
C GLN A 151 17.56 2.99 -1.39
N ALA A 152 16.44 3.24 -2.07
CA ALA A 152 16.38 3.51 -3.51
C ALA A 152 17.11 4.81 -3.95
N PHE A 153 17.34 5.75 -3.02
CA PHE A 153 18.04 7.01 -3.26
C PHE A 153 19.42 7.08 -2.60
N ALA A 154 19.76 6.15 -1.69
CA ALA A 154 21.02 6.15 -0.95
C ALA A 154 22.29 6.09 -1.83
N ASN A 155 22.17 5.49 -3.02
CA ASN A 155 23.24 5.38 -4.02
C ASN A 155 23.32 6.58 -4.99
N GLU A 156 22.38 7.51 -4.96
CA GLU A 156 22.20 8.56 -5.96
C GLU A 156 22.83 9.90 -5.51
N SER A 157 24.12 10.10 -5.78
CA SER A 157 24.84 11.33 -5.38
C SER A 157 24.18 12.61 -5.90
N VAL A 158 23.63 12.53 -7.12
CA VAL A 158 22.92 13.62 -7.82
C VAL A 158 21.81 14.24 -6.95
N LEU A 159 21.13 13.48 -6.09
CA LEU A 159 20.09 14.01 -5.21
C LEU A 159 20.67 14.99 -4.17
N LEU A 160 21.82 14.65 -3.58
CA LEU A 160 22.56 15.50 -2.65
C LEU A 160 23.21 16.69 -3.37
N GLU A 161 23.69 16.49 -4.59
CA GLU A 161 24.27 17.55 -5.42
C GLU A 161 23.22 18.60 -5.82
N ILE A 162 21.99 18.20 -6.16
CA ILE A 162 20.86 19.11 -6.40
C ILE A 162 20.52 19.89 -5.13
N TYR A 163 20.37 19.23 -3.98
CA TYR A 163 20.10 19.88 -2.69
C TYR A 163 21.18 20.93 -2.35
N ASN A 164 22.46 20.55 -2.45
CA ASN A 164 23.58 21.46 -2.18
C ASN A 164 23.67 22.62 -3.19
N PHE A 165 23.35 22.37 -4.48
CA PHE A 165 23.28 23.40 -5.50
C PHE A 165 22.20 24.45 -5.18
N VAL A 166 20.96 24.03 -4.94
CA VAL A 166 19.86 24.96 -4.59
C VAL A 166 20.16 25.67 -3.25
N LYS A 167 20.74 24.98 -2.27
CA LYS A 167 21.18 25.56 -1.00
C LYS A 167 22.24 26.65 -1.18
N SER A 168 23.16 26.50 -2.15
CA SER A 168 24.21 27.49 -2.41
C SER A 168 23.74 28.75 -3.17
N ILE A 169 22.58 28.69 -3.83
CA ILE A 169 22.01 29.79 -4.64
C ILE A 169 20.75 30.41 -3.98
N HIS A 170 20.19 29.74 -2.98
CA HIS A 170 18.93 30.05 -2.27
C HIS A 170 17.65 30.01 -3.13
N GLU A 171 17.64 30.48 -4.38
CA GLU A 171 16.50 30.37 -5.31
C GLU A 171 17.00 30.13 -6.74
N THR A 172 16.42 29.15 -7.46
CA THR A 172 16.78 28.87 -8.85
C THR A 172 15.62 28.28 -9.65
N ASP A 173 15.58 28.56 -10.96
CA ASP A 173 14.65 27.93 -11.90
C ASP A 173 15.04 26.46 -12.16
N ILE A 174 14.09 25.64 -12.64
CA ILE A 174 14.34 24.22 -12.92
C ILE A 174 15.29 24.00 -14.11
N ASP A 175 15.35 24.92 -15.07
CA ASP A 175 16.17 24.76 -16.28
C ASP A 175 17.69 24.91 -16.04
N PRO A 176 18.20 25.81 -15.19
CA PRO A 176 19.56 25.75 -14.66
C PRO A 176 19.96 24.38 -14.06
N ILE A 177 19.04 23.72 -13.34
CA ILE A 177 19.28 22.37 -12.78
C ILE A 177 19.38 21.35 -13.91
N ARG A 178 18.46 21.38 -14.89
CA ARG A 178 18.49 20.49 -16.07
C ARG A 178 19.77 20.65 -16.88
N SER A 179 20.24 21.88 -17.07
CA SER A 179 21.51 22.19 -17.77
C SER A 179 22.73 21.68 -17.00
N ARG A 180 22.74 21.81 -15.67
CA ARG A 180 23.87 21.38 -14.82
C ARG A 180 23.95 19.86 -14.65
N PHE A 181 22.82 19.17 -14.62
CA PHE A 181 22.72 17.71 -14.39
C PHE A 181 22.26 16.96 -15.65
N ASN A 182 22.72 17.40 -16.83
CA ASN A 182 22.36 16.87 -18.15
C ASN A 182 22.65 15.37 -18.36
N SER A 183 23.52 14.77 -17.54
CA SER A 183 23.79 13.33 -17.48
C SER A 183 22.63 12.50 -16.91
N THR A 184 21.69 13.14 -16.22
CA THR A 184 20.53 12.51 -15.57
C THR A 184 19.26 12.78 -16.37
N SER A 185 18.46 11.74 -16.63
CA SER A 185 17.23 11.89 -17.42
C SER A 185 16.22 12.82 -16.76
N HIS A 186 15.49 13.62 -17.56
CA HIS A 186 14.54 14.62 -17.05
C HIS A 186 13.52 14.04 -16.06
N LYS A 187 12.98 12.83 -16.30
CA LYS A 187 12.05 12.15 -15.40
C LYS A 187 12.68 11.82 -14.03
N LYS A 188 13.97 11.46 -14.01
CA LYS A 188 14.71 11.15 -12.78
C LYS A 188 15.05 12.43 -12.00
N LEU A 189 15.44 13.51 -12.68
CA LEU A 189 15.58 14.84 -12.08
C LEU A 189 14.26 15.35 -11.47
N GLU A 190 13.14 15.14 -12.16
CA GLU A 190 11.82 15.53 -11.66
C GLU A 190 11.40 14.72 -10.41
N ILE A 191 11.65 13.41 -10.39
CA ILE A 191 11.46 12.58 -9.19
C ILE A 191 12.32 13.10 -8.02
N PHE A 192 13.59 13.44 -8.25
CA PHE A 192 14.48 13.97 -7.22
C PHE A 192 13.99 15.33 -6.67
N VAL A 193 13.59 16.25 -7.55
CA VAL A 193 13.03 17.56 -7.16
C VAL A 193 11.74 17.37 -6.37
N ASN A 194 10.82 16.52 -6.84
CA ASN A 194 9.55 16.28 -6.17
C ASN A 194 9.74 15.54 -4.83
N PHE A 195 10.76 14.69 -4.67
CA PHE A 195 11.14 14.09 -3.39
C PHE A 195 11.69 15.14 -2.40
N LEU A 196 12.59 16.02 -2.83
CA LEU A 196 13.15 17.08 -1.96
C LEU A 196 12.07 18.07 -1.51
N VAL A 197 11.12 18.40 -2.38
CA VAL A 197 9.97 19.26 -2.03
C VAL A 197 8.95 18.52 -1.14
N GLY A 198 8.63 17.26 -1.45
CA GLY A 198 7.72 16.42 -0.66
C GLY A 198 8.25 15.95 0.70
N ARG A 199 9.50 16.31 1.03
CA ARG A 199 10.12 16.13 2.35
C ARG A 199 10.54 17.47 2.99
N ASP A 200 10.03 18.58 2.47
CA ASP A 200 10.29 19.96 2.94
C ASP A 200 11.76 20.42 2.97
N TYR A 201 12.70 19.65 2.38
CA TYR A 201 14.09 20.10 2.21
C TYR A 201 14.24 21.27 1.25
N LEU A 202 13.28 21.44 0.33
CA LEU A 202 13.17 22.56 -0.61
C LEU A 202 11.70 23.04 -0.70
N GLY A 203 11.50 24.32 -1.01
CA GLY A 203 10.21 24.85 -1.44
C GLY A 203 10.12 24.93 -2.97
N LYS A 204 8.89 24.93 -3.51
CA LYS A 204 8.61 25.15 -4.94
C LYS A 204 7.54 26.23 -5.09
N ARG A 205 7.81 27.27 -5.86
CA ARG A 205 6.89 28.39 -6.13
C ARG A 205 7.08 28.88 -7.56
N ASN A 206 6.00 29.01 -8.34
CA ASN A 206 6.03 29.55 -9.70
C ASN A 206 7.13 28.93 -10.60
N ASN A 207 7.23 27.60 -10.60
CA ASN A 207 8.26 26.80 -11.26
C ASN A 207 9.73 26.96 -10.77
N ARG A 208 9.95 27.77 -9.72
CA ARG A 208 11.24 27.93 -9.04
C ARG A 208 11.36 27.00 -7.86
N LEU A 209 12.60 26.61 -7.54
CA LEU A 209 12.95 25.95 -6.28
C LEU A 209 13.70 26.93 -5.39
N TYR A 210 13.37 26.92 -4.10
CA TYR A 210 14.04 27.73 -3.09
C TYR A 210 14.42 26.91 -1.87
N PHE A 211 15.48 27.30 -1.19
CA PHE A 211 15.91 26.66 0.06
C PHE A 211 15.01 27.10 1.22
N LYS A 212 14.51 26.14 2.01
CA LYS A 212 13.85 26.41 3.29
C LYS A 212 14.91 26.36 4.40
N ASN A 213 15.05 27.46 5.15
CA ASN A 213 15.77 27.49 6.43
C ASN A 213 14.88 26.90 7.54
#